data_AF-A0AAW4VFV1-F1
#
_entry.id   AF-A0AAW4VFV1-F1
#
_cell.length_a   1.000
_cell.length_b   1.000
_cell.length_c   1.000
_cell.angle_alpha   90.00
_cell.angle_beta   90.00
_cell.angle_gamma   90.00
#
_symmetry.space_group_name_H-M   'P 1'
#
loop_
_entity.id
_entity.type
_entity.pdbx_description
1 polymer ?
#
loop_
_entity_poly.entity_id
_entity_poly.type
_entity_poly.pdbx_seq_one_letter_code
_entity_poly.pdbx_strand_id
1 'polypeptide(L)'
;MQLTETVKLYPNKYQTELIKATMSEYISTVNKLVFDAANGRTITKMTTADVKADLPSALCNQCIRDAKSIIRKYNKALRNSDTQVRLPVLKKMCCYINNQNFRINDDCISFP
;
A
#
# COMPACT_ATOMS: atom_id res chain seq x y z
N MET A 1 1.32 -23.76 23.15
CA MET A 1 0.39 -23.72 21.99
C MET A 1 0.87 -22.61 21.08
N GLN A 2 1.42 -22.95 19.91
CA GLN A 2 1.83 -21.94 18.93
C GLN A 2 0.58 -21.52 18.15
N LEU A 3 0.19 -20.25 18.26
CA LEU A 3 -1.02 -19.70 17.64
C LEU A 3 -0.77 -19.14 16.23
N THR A 4 0.50 -19.01 15.84
CA THR A 4 0.92 -18.38 14.58
C THR A 4 1.99 -19.20 13.88
N GLU A 5 1.81 -19.39 12.58
CA GLU A 5 2.75 -20.08 11.70
C GLU A 5 3.24 -19.11 10.63
N THR A 6 4.54 -19.16 10.32
CA THR A 6 5.13 -18.34 9.26
C THR A 6 5.26 -19.19 8.01
N VAL A 7 4.49 -18.83 6.98
CA VAL A 7 4.53 -19.52 5.67
C VAL A 7 5.30 -18.67 4.67
N LYS A 8 6.25 -19.29 3.96
CA LYS A 8 6.94 -18.68 2.82
C LYS A 8 6.47 -19.35 1.53
N LEU A 9 5.88 -18.56 0.65
CA LEU A 9 5.42 -19.04 -0.65
C LEU A 9 6.48 -18.81 -1.72
N TYR A 10 6.62 -19.76 -2.63
CA TYR A 10 7.50 -19.68 -3.79
C TYR A 10 6.65 -19.57 -5.05
N PRO A 11 6.43 -18.36 -5.59
CA PRO A 11 5.60 -18.18 -6.76
C PRO A 11 6.27 -18.76 -8.01
N ASN A 12 5.47 -19.32 -8.91
CA ASN A 12 5.93 -19.64 -10.26
C ASN A 12 6.17 -18.35 -11.07
N LYS A 13 6.66 -18.49 -12.31
CA LYS A 13 6.99 -17.35 -13.18
C LYS A 13 5.79 -16.42 -13.41
N TYR A 14 4.63 -16.99 -13.76
CA TYR A 14 3.40 -16.24 -14.00
C TYR A 14 2.93 -15.48 -12.75
N GLN A 15 2.91 -16.16 -11.59
CA GLN A 15 2.55 -15.54 -10.31
C GLN A 15 3.52 -14.42 -9.93
N THR A 16 4.82 -14.59 -10.21
CA THR A 16 5.85 -13.57 -9.96
C THR A 16 5.61 -12.32 -10.81
N GLU A 17 5.27 -12.49 -12.08
CA GLU A 17 4.94 -11.38 -12.99
C GLU A 17 3.69 -10.63 -12.52
N LEU A 18 2.65 -11.37 -12.12
CA LEU A 18 1.43 -10.79 -11.55
C LEU A 18 1.72 -10.01 -10.26
N ILE A 19 2.50 -10.57 -9.34
CA ILE A 19 2.90 -9.89 -8.09
C ILE A 19 3.67 -8.62 -8.41
N LYS A 20 4.63 -8.64 -9.35
CA LYS A 20 5.40 -7.46 -9.75
C LYS A 20 4.51 -6.37 -10.34
N ALA A 21 3.55 -6.72 -11.20
CA ALA A 21 2.58 -5.78 -11.76
C ALA A 21 1.75 -5.13 -10.65
N THR A 22 1.18 -5.94 -9.76
CA THR A 22 0.41 -5.46 -8.60
C THR A 22 1.25 -4.56 -7.69
N MET A 23 2.51 -4.91 -7.41
CA MET A 23 3.40 -4.08 -6.59
C MET A 23 3.77 -2.76 -7.27
N SER A 24 3.92 -2.76 -8.59
CA SER A 24 4.18 -1.54 -9.36
C SER A 24 2.98 -0.60 -9.30
N GLU A 25 1.78 -1.13 -9.50
CA GLU A 25 0.53 -0.37 -9.42
C GLU A 25 0.29 0.16 -7.99
N TYR A 26 0.60 -0.64 -6.97
CA TYR A 26 0.57 -0.23 -5.57
C TYR A 26 1.47 0.99 -5.30
N ILE A 27 2.74 0.91 -5.71
CA ILE A 27 3.69 2.01 -5.53
C ILE A 27 3.21 3.27 -6.26
N SER A 28 2.78 3.11 -7.51
CA SER A 28 2.26 4.21 -8.34
C SER A 28 1.07 4.88 -7.66
N THR A 29 0.12 4.09 -7.18
CA THR A 29 -1.09 4.56 -6.49
C THR A 29 -0.74 5.33 -5.21
N VAL A 30 0.11 4.77 -4.33
CA VAL A 30 0.52 5.46 -3.10
C VAL A 30 1.22 6.78 -3.42
N ASN A 31 2.18 6.77 -4.35
CA ASN A 31 2.94 7.97 -4.71
C ASN A 31 2.03 9.05 -5.31
N LYS A 32 1.05 8.66 -6.13
CA LYS A 32 0.03 9.57 -6.67
C LYS A 32 -0.83 10.18 -5.57
N LEU A 33 -1.34 9.36 -4.64
CA LEU A 33 -2.14 9.84 -3.51
C LEU A 33 -1.34 10.81 -2.61
N VAL A 34 -0.07 10.51 -2.36
CA VAL A 34 0.84 11.38 -1.60
C VAL A 34 1.09 12.69 -2.35
N PHE A 35 1.34 12.64 -3.66
CA PHE A 35 1.52 13.84 -4.47
C PHE A 35 0.27 14.73 -4.47
N ASP A 36 -0.91 14.15 -4.74
CA ASP A 36 -2.19 14.87 -4.72
C ASP A 36 -2.42 15.54 -3.35
N ALA A 37 -2.17 14.81 -2.26
CA ALA A 37 -2.37 15.32 -0.91
C ALA A 37 -1.39 16.44 -0.54
N ALA A 38 -0.13 16.35 -0.99
CA ALA A 38 0.86 17.41 -0.80
C ALA A 38 0.48 18.68 -1.58
N ASN A 39 -0.25 18.56 -2.70
CA ASN A 39 -0.76 19.67 -3.50
C ASN A 39 -2.16 20.17 -3.06
N GLY A 40 -2.61 19.79 -1.85
CA GLY A 40 -3.82 20.35 -1.23
C GLY A 40 -5.09 19.51 -1.37
N ARG A 41 -5.02 18.31 -1.97
CA ARG A 41 -6.18 17.40 -1.99
C ARG A 41 -6.41 16.75 -0.62
N THR A 42 -7.62 16.82 -0.11
CA THR A 42 -7.96 16.23 1.19
C THR A 42 -7.94 14.70 1.13
N ILE A 43 -6.96 14.07 1.80
CA ILE A 43 -6.85 12.61 1.89
C ILE A 43 -7.58 12.00 3.10
N THR A 44 -7.97 12.79 4.10
CA THR A 44 -8.52 12.30 5.37
C THR A 44 -9.81 11.50 5.21
N LYS A 45 -10.72 11.96 4.33
CA LYS A 45 -12.02 11.32 4.05
C LYS A 45 -12.01 10.38 2.84
N MET A 46 -10.85 10.12 2.24
CA MET A 46 -10.73 9.26 1.07
C MET A 46 -11.09 7.81 1.38
N THR A 47 -11.85 7.20 0.49
CA THR A 47 -12.30 5.80 0.50
C THR A 47 -11.81 5.06 -0.75
N THR A 48 -11.99 3.75 -0.82
CA THR A 48 -11.62 2.95 -2.00
C THR A 48 -12.35 3.36 -3.27
N ALA A 49 -13.57 3.90 -3.16
CA ALA A 49 -14.33 4.39 -4.31
C ALA A 49 -13.66 5.59 -4.99
N ASP A 50 -12.85 6.35 -4.24
CA ASP A 50 -12.13 7.51 -4.75
C ASP A 50 -10.80 7.15 -5.44
N VAL A 51 -10.35 5.90 -5.28
CA VAL A 51 -9.07 5.42 -5.79
C VAL A 51 -9.29 4.64 -7.09
N LYS A 52 -8.97 5.27 -8.22
CA LYS A 52 -8.93 4.61 -9.52
C LYS A 52 -7.55 3.97 -9.74
N ALA A 53 -7.45 2.69 -9.39
CA ALA A 53 -6.26 1.87 -9.57
C ALA A 53 -6.69 0.44 -9.92
N ASP A 54 -5.85 -0.26 -10.68
CA ASP A 54 -6.08 -1.66 -11.05
C ASP A 54 -5.63 -2.58 -9.91
N LEU A 55 -6.23 -2.38 -8.73
CA LEU A 55 -5.92 -3.08 -7.49
C LEU A 55 -7.21 -3.56 -6.80
N PRO A 56 -7.17 -4.73 -6.14
CA PRO A 56 -8.22 -5.15 -5.24
C PRO A 56 -8.51 -4.09 -4.17
N SER A 57 -9.77 -4.02 -3.71
CA SER A 57 -10.22 -3.05 -2.70
C SER A 57 -9.38 -3.10 -1.42
N ALA A 58 -8.93 -4.28 -0.99
CA ALA A 58 -8.04 -4.45 0.15
C ALA A 58 -6.69 -3.72 -0.03
N LEU A 59 -6.13 -3.76 -1.24
CA LEU A 59 -4.89 -3.06 -1.58
C LEU A 59 -5.10 -1.55 -1.75
N CYS A 60 -6.21 -1.13 -2.37
CA CYS A 60 -6.58 0.29 -2.43
C CYS A 60 -6.73 0.89 -1.02
N ASN A 61 -7.38 0.17 -0.10
CA ASN A 61 -7.47 0.55 1.30
C ASN A 61 -6.10 0.71 1.95
N GLN A 62 -5.18 -0.23 1.68
CA GLN A 62 -3.82 -0.14 2.20
C GLN A 62 -3.06 1.04 1.59
N CYS A 63 -3.24 1.34 0.30
CA CYS A 63 -2.63 2.51 -0.35
C CYS A 63 -3.05 3.82 0.35
N ILE A 64 -4.34 3.97 0.66
CA ILE A 64 -4.87 5.15 1.38
C ILE A 64 -4.22 5.27 2.76
N ARG A 65 -4.10 4.15 3.50
CA ARG A 65 -3.47 4.15 4.84
C ARG A 65 -2.00 4.55 4.78
N ASP A 66 -1.25 3.99 3.84
CA ASP A 66 0.16 4.29 3.65
C ASP A 66 0.36 5.75 3.24
N ALA A 67 -0.42 6.25 2.29
CA ALA A 67 -0.38 7.64 1.87
C ALA A 67 -0.70 8.61 3.02
N LYS A 68 -1.74 8.32 3.83
CA LYS A 68 -2.05 9.09 5.06
C LYS A 68 -0.87 9.10 6.04
N SER A 69 -0.21 7.96 6.23
CA SER A 69 0.96 7.84 7.12
C SER A 69 2.14 8.67 6.62
N ILE A 70 2.43 8.62 5.31
CA ILE A 70 3.50 9.40 4.67
C ILE A 70 3.22 10.90 4.81
N ILE A 71 2.03 11.36 4.47
CA ILE A 71 1.64 12.78 4.57
C ILE A 71 1.70 13.28 6.02
N ARG A 72 1.26 12.46 6.98
CA ARG A 72 1.38 12.81 8.41
C ARG A 72 2.85 13.00 8.82
N LYS A 73 3.74 12.11 8.40
CA LYS A 73 5.19 12.21 8.68
C LYS A 73 5.80 13.43 7.99
N TYR A 74 5.44 13.67 6.73
CA TYR A 74 5.87 14.82 5.95
C TYR A 74 5.45 16.15 6.60
N ASN A 75 4.18 16.29 6.94
CA ASN A 75 3.65 17.49 7.60
C ASN A 75 4.29 17.71 8.99
N LYS A 76 4.56 16.64 9.73
CA LYS A 76 5.28 16.74 11.02
C LYS A 76 6.72 17.25 10.80
N ALA A 77 7.42 16.75 9.80
CA ALA A 77 8.76 17.21 9.47
C ALA A 77 8.76 18.68 9.02
N LEU A 78 7.79 19.09 8.20
CA LEU A 78 7.65 20.47 7.73
C LEU A 78 7.42 21.46 8.88
N ARG A 79 6.66 21.06 9.91
CA ARG A 79 6.43 21.90 11.10
C ARG A 79 7.67 22.06 11.99
N ASN A 80 8.63 21.15 11.90
CA ASN A 80 9.79 21.08 12.79
C ASN A 80 11.10 21.47 12.08
N SER A 81 11.03 21.97 10.84
CA SER A 81 12.20 22.25 10.00
C SER A 81 12.06 23.62 9.36
N ASP A 82 13.09 24.45 9.54
CA ASP A 82 13.24 25.72 8.82
C ASP A 82 13.81 25.54 7.40
N THR A 83 14.09 24.29 7.02
CA THR A 83 14.63 23.91 5.70
C THR A 83 13.63 23.15 4.86
N GLN A 84 13.87 23.13 3.55
CA GLN A 84 13.03 22.44 2.56
C GLN A 84 12.96 20.93 2.86
N VAL A 85 11.77 20.45 3.23
CA VAL A 85 11.51 19.03 3.45
C VAL A 85 11.14 18.36 2.13
N ARG A 86 11.81 17.26 1.79
CA ARG A 86 11.49 16.47 0.59
C ARG A 86 10.30 15.55 0.84
N LEU A 87 9.36 15.52 -0.11
CA LEU A 87 8.24 14.58 -0.08
C LEU A 87 8.74 13.13 -0.23
N PRO A 88 8.43 12.23 0.72
CA PRO A 88 8.82 10.83 0.61
C PRO A 88 8.06 10.10 -0.50
N VAL A 89 8.75 9.19 -1.20
CA VAL A 89 8.15 8.33 -2.25
C VAL A 89 8.52 6.87 -1.99
N LEU A 90 7.58 5.96 -2.25
CA LEU A 90 7.83 4.53 -2.22
C LEU A 90 8.63 4.13 -3.46
N LYS A 91 9.65 3.28 -3.25
CA LYS A 91 10.54 2.76 -4.30
C LYS A 91 10.69 1.24 -4.28
N LYS A 92 10.39 0.61 -3.15
CA LYS A 92 10.57 -0.84 -2.95
C LYS A 92 9.28 -1.56 -3.29
N MET A 93 9.36 -2.58 -4.15
CA MET A 93 8.22 -3.45 -4.51
C MET A 93 7.86 -4.38 -3.35
N CYS A 94 7.19 -3.83 -2.35
CA CYS A 94 6.74 -4.55 -1.17
C CYS A 94 5.47 -3.89 -0.65
N CYS A 95 4.45 -4.69 -0.34
CA CYS A 95 3.26 -4.26 0.36
C CYS A 95 3.07 -5.11 1.63
N TYR A 96 2.59 -4.48 2.70
CA TYR A 96 2.17 -5.17 3.91
C TYR A 96 0.67 -5.06 4.02
N ILE A 97 0.00 -6.21 3.95
CA ILE A 97 -1.45 -6.30 3.99
C ILE A 97 -1.84 -6.99 5.28
N ASN A 98 -2.64 -6.33 6.10
CA ASN A 98 -3.34 -6.99 7.18
C ASN A 98 -4.76 -7.31 6.69
N ASN A 99 -5.00 -8.57 6.33
CA ASN A 99 -6.30 -9.06 5.91
C ASN A 99 -6.66 -10.31 6.72
N GLN A 100 -7.76 -10.23 7.47
CA GLN A 100 -8.26 -11.35 8.27
C GLN A 100 -9.11 -12.33 7.45
N ASN A 101 -9.55 -11.92 6.25
CA ASN A 101 -10.48 -12.69 5.43
C ASN A 101 -9.78 -13.62 4.43
N PHE A 102 -8.64 -14.22 4.78
CA PHE A 102 -7.98 -15.18 3.89
C PHE A 102 -8.62 -16.57 3.99
N ARG A 103 -8.49 -17.36 2.93
CA ARG A 103 -8.83 -18.79 2.94
C ARG A 103 -7.59 -19.59 2.56
N ILE A 104 -7.34 -20.66 3.32
CA ILE A 104 -6.32 -21.65 2.99
C ILE A 104 -7.05 -22.82 2.35
N ASN A 105 -6.71 -23.13 1.10
CA ASN A 105 -7.11 -24.34 0.41
C ASN A 105 -5.86 -25.24 0.27
N ASP A 106 -6.04 -26.46 -0.20
CA ASP A 106 -4.96 -27.46 -0.29
C ASP A 106 -3.72 -26.94 -1.04
N ASP A 107 -3.92 -26.23 -2.16
CA ASP A 107 -2.82 -25.77 -3.03
C ASP A 107 -2.67 -24.23 -3.09
N CYS A 108 -3.49 -23.47 -2.35
CA CYS A 108 -3.44 -22.01 -2.45
C CYS A 108 -3.93 -21.27 -1.20
N ILE A 109 -3.45 -20.04 -1.05
CA ILE A 109 -3.99 -19.06 -0.11
C ILE A 109 -4.68 -17.98 -0.93
N SER A 110 -5.98 -17.78 -0.70
CA SER A 110 -6.76 -16.75 -1.39
C SER A 110 -7.15 -15.61 -0.46
N PHE A 111 -7.19 -14.40 -1.02
CA PHE A 111 -7.66 -13.18 -0.37
C PHE A 111 -8.86 -12.63 -1.18
N PRO A 112 -9.90 -12.10 -0.53
CA PRO A 112 -10.99 -11.39 -1.21
C PRO A 112 -10.54 -10.07 -1.83
#